data_AF-A0A954C5V0-F1
#
_entry.id   AF-A0A954C5V0-F1
#
_cell.length_a   1.000
_cell.length_b   1.000
_cell.length_c   1.000
_cell.angle_alpha   90.00
_cell.angle_beta   90.00
_cell.angle_gamma   90.00
#
_symmetry.space_group_name_H-M   'P 1'
#
loop_
_entity.id
_entity.type
_entity.pdbx_description
1 polymer ?
#
loop_
_entity_poly.entity_id
_entity_poly.type
_entity_poly.pdbx_seq_one_letter_code
_entity_poly.pdbx_strand_id
1 'polypeptide(L)'
;MKLSIRWRPWVRWFFPRLFVAATLYLGGYTALNALLSARLSARMEAIRARGEPFGPSDLAQPEVPSERDAGPYFRSACALMEGLEPATRDVLGTYELDVRDRDEDGDPSFAWVDEELRPRSTVAVDDWLRGEPALEALLAELGRRPECRSTVAFDEDGPFTLLPHLGPAKELARLSLAAANGAAERGDAARATRLQALGYSLAKCLYADRYCLISALVAEAVEGMAHDNLQLVMSRGGLGEAELDRIDATLAGMPDMPAVYRDALIGERSGFGVFWFQAMIEGQSVSQAGKFSEATGILRLWLLADFDLYLDVLDQAIAVPWNEEDPSLDFKEFPSYSYVAYLLMPAMGKFRERLQRAEQFRVLGRCALALERERLERGRYPEELEARFARAGVRYERSGEGFLLTAPHAEDAAPRDVVSFRVKR
;
A
#
# COMPACT_ATOMS: atom_id res chain seq x y z
N MET A 1 55.21 55.56 11.87
CA MET A 1 54.48 55.70 10.59
C MET A 1 52.98 55.59 10.90
N LYS A 2 52.24 56.70 11.00
CA LYS A 2 50.79 56.67 11.29
C LYS A 2 50.05 56.48 9.95
N LEU A 3 49.59 55.27 9.66
CA LEU A 3 48.69 55.00 8.54
C LEU A 3 47.31 55.58 8.86
N SER A 4 47.06 56.83 8.47
CA SER A 4 45.71 57.39 8.51
C SER A 4 44.91 56.82 7.35
N ILE A 5 44.10 55.79 7.60
CA ILE A 5 43.15 55.27 6.62
C ILE A 5 42.05 56.32 6.44
N ARG A 6 42.13 57.11 5.35
CA ARG A 6 41.05 58.00 4.91
C ARG A 6 39.96 57.15 4.26
N TRP A 7 38.98 56.73 5.05
CA TRP A 7 37.77 56.08 4.56
C TRP A 7 37.03 56.99 3.56
N ARG A 8 36.64 56.44 2.41
CA ARG A 8 35.85 57.17 1.41
C ARG A 8 34.47 57.56 2.01
N PRO A 9 33.89 58.73 1.65
CA PRO A 9 32.62 59.19 2.21
C PRO A 9 31.45 58.20 2.12
N TRP A 10 31.37 57.41 1.04
CA TRP A 10 30.33 56.38 0.88
C TRP A 10 30.40 55.29 1.94
N VAL A 11 31.60 55.00 2.45
CA VAL A 11 31.84 53.95 3.43
C VAL A 11 31.23 54.31 4.79
N ARG A 12 31.22 55.60 5.14
CA ARG A 12 30.60 56.11 6.38
C ARG A 12 29.08 55.92 6.41
N TRP A 13 28.44 55.86 5.24
CA TRP A 13 26.99 55.64 5.13
C TRP A 13 26.63 54.17 4.90
N PHE A 14 27.49 53.44 4.20
CA PHE A 14 27.25 52.03 3.86
C PHE A 14 27.29 51.12 5.10
N PHE A 15 28.33 51.22 5.94
CA PHE A 15 28.50 50.31 7.07
C PHE A 15 27.38 50.38 8.13
N PRO A 16 26.90 51.55 8.56
CA PRO A 16 25.78 51.61 9.52
C PRO A 16 24.50 50.99 8.95
N ARG A 17 24.21 51.20 7.66
CA ARG A 17 23.03 50.60 7.01
C ARG A 17 23.16 49.10 6.87
N LEU A 18 24.33 48.61 6.47
CA LEU A 18 24.61 47.18 6.42
C LEU A 18 24.51 46.54 7.82
N PHE A 19 25.03 47.20 8.85
CA PHE A 19 24.93 46.73 10.23
C PHE A 19 23.49 46.66 10.73
N VAL A 20 22.68 47.70 10.47
CA VAL A 20 21.25 47.69 10.80
C VAL A 20 20.52 46.58 10.04
N ALA A 21 20.77 46.43 8.74
CA ALA A 21 20.16 45.37 7.94
C ALA A 21 20.55 43.97 8.45
N ALA A 22 21.83 43.76 8.78
CA ALA A 22 22.31 42.51 9.35
C ALA A 22 21.70 42.23 10.73
N THR A 23 21.54 43.26 11.56
CA THR A 23 20.90 43.14 12.88
C THR A 23 19.41 42.79 12.76
N LEU A 24 18.69 43.46 11.85
CA LEU A 24 17.28 43.16 11.58
C LEU A 24 17.10 41.75 10.99
N TYR A 25 17.99 41.36 10.07
CA TYR A 25 17.99 40.02 9.51
C TYR A 25 18.26 38.97 10.59
N LEU A 26 19.30 39.13 11.41
CA LEU A 26 19.65 38.18 12.47
C LEU A 26 18.56 38.12 13.56
N GLY A 27 18.01 39.28 13.96
CA GLY A 27 16.92 39.37 14.91
C GLY A 27 15.63 38.73 14.39
N GLY A 28 15.26 39.00 13.13
CA GLY A 28 14.11 38.38 12.48
C GLY A 28 14.28 36.87 12.31
N TYR A 29 15.47 36.44 11.86
CA TYR A 29 15.82 35.03 11.73
C TYR A 29 15.71 34.28 13.07
N THR A 30 16.33 34.81 14.13
CA THR A 30 16.32 34.18 15.45
C THR A 30 14.92 34.11 16.04
N ALA A 31 14.11 35.17 15.90
CA ALA A 31 12.72 35.19 16.34
C ALA A 31 11.86 34.17 15.59
N LEU A 32 11.95 34.12 14.25
CA LEU A 32 11.22 33.16 13.43
C LEU A 32 11.64 31.72 13.72
N ASN A 33 12.94 31.46 13.85
CA ASN A 33 13.46 30.14 14.20
C ASN A 33 12.93 29.67 15.56
N ALA A 34 12.94 30.55 16.56
CA ALA A 34 12.42 30.24 17.89
C ALA A 34 10.91 29.96 17.86
N LEU A 35 10.14 30.77 17.14
CA LEU A 35 8.69 30.59 17.00
C LEU A 35 8.34 29.26 16.32
N LEU A 36 8.94 28.97 15.17
CA LEU A 36 8.68 27.74 14.43
C LEU A 36 9.14 26.50 15.22
N SER A 37 10.30 26.59 15.88
CA SER A 37 10.79 25.49 16.73
C SER A 37 9.86 25.24 17.92
N ALA A 38 9.36 26.30 18.57
CA ALA A 38 8.42 26.17 19.68
C ALA A 38 7.07 25.57 19.23
N ARG A 39 6.54 26.01 18.07
CA ARG A 39 5.32 25.46 17.48
C ARG A 39 5.47 23.97 17.17
N LEU A 40 6.54 23.59 16.48
CA LEU A 40 6.83 22.19 16.16
C LEU A 40 7.01 21.34 17.42
N SER A 41 7.73 21.86 18.43
CA SER A 41 7.92 21.15 19.70
C SER A 41 6.59 20.89 20.40
N ALA A 42 5.73 21.91 20.52
CA ALA A 42 4.40 21.77 21.11
C ALA A 42 3.54 20.76 20.34
N ARG A 43 3.64 20.74 19.00
CA ARG A 43 2.92 19.78 18.17
C ARG A 43 3.43 18.34 18.35
N MET A 44 4.74 18.14 18.37
CA MET A 44 5.36 16.85 18.63
C MET A 44 4.98 16.32 20.02
N GLU A 45 4.94 17.19 21.04
CA GLU A 45 4.43 16.86 22.37
C GLU A 45 2.94 16.49 22.34
N ALA A 46 2.12 17.19 21.56
CA ALA A 46 0.71 16.87 21.40
C ALA A 46 0.49 15.49 20.75
N ILE A 47 1.29 15.10 19.76
CA ILE A 47 1.25 13.76 19.15
C ILE A 47 1.57 12.70 20.22
N ARG A 48 2.65 12.89 20.99
CA ARG A 48 3.03 11.97 22.08
C ARG A 48 1.95 11.91 23.17
N ALA A 49 1.33 13.04 23.52
CA ALA A 49 0.27 13.09 24.53
C ALA A 49 -0.99 12.32 24.13
N ARG A 50 -1.24 12.13 22.82
CA ARG A 50 -2.30 11.26 22.31
C ARG A 50 -1.94 9.76 22.36
N GLY A 51 -0.70 9.42 22.72
CA GLY A 51 -0.21 8.04 22.69
C GLY A 51 -0.05 7.48 21.27
N GLU A 52 0.00 8.35 20.27
CA GLU A 52 0.30 7.94 18.91
C GLU A 52 1.80 7.65 18.77
N PRO A 53 2.20 6.70 17.91
CA PRO A 53 3.59 6.52 17.55
C PRO A 53 4.22 7.85 17.14
N PHE A 54 5.46 8.08 17.59
CA PHE A 54 6.17 9.32 17.36
C PHE A 54 7.50 9.10 16.65
N GLY A 55 8.23 8.05 17.03
CA GLY A 55 9.50 7.69 16.41
C GLY A 55 9.52 6.25 15.90
N PRO A 56 10.60 5.85 15.21
CA PRO A 56 10.70 4.52 14.62
C PRO A 56 10.61 3.37 15.63
N SER A 57 11.08 3.58 16.87
CA SER A 57 10.94 2.61 17.97
C SER A 57 9.49 2.32 18.35
N ASP A 58 8.59 3.28 18.16
CA ASP A 58 7.17 3.14 18.47
C ASP A 58 6.41 2.37 17.37
N LEU A 59 7.06 2.14 16.22
CA LEU A 59 6.51 1.38 15.08
C LEU A 59 6.79 -0.12 15.19
N ALA A 60 7.47 -0.56 16.25
CA ALA A 60 7.73 -1.96 16.50
C ALA A 60 6.41 -2.74 16.61
N GLN A 61 6.31 -3.82 15.84
CA GLN A 61 5.13 -4.68 15.88
C GLN A 61 5.03 -5.42 17.22
N PRO A 62 3.81 -5.61 17.75
CA PRO A 62 3.61 -6.45 18.92
C PRO A 62 4.07 -7.89 18.64
N GLU A 63 4.47 -8.60 19.69
CA GLU A 63 4.81 -10.02 19.56
C GLU A 63 3.57 -10.84 19.21
N VAL A 64 3.72 -11.70 18.21
CA VAL A 64 2.70 -12.67 17.81
C VAL A 64 3.11 -14.04 18.37
N PRO A 65 2.22 -14.77 19.05
CA PRO A 65 2.51 -16.11 19.52
C PRO A 65 2.96 -17.04 18.37
N SER A 66 3.98 -17.86 18.62
CA SER A 66 4.67 -18.66 17.59
C SER A 66 3.77 -19.60 16.79
N GLU A 67 2.63 -20.02 17.35
CA GLU A 67 1.63 -20.89 16.77
C GLU A 67 0.64 -20.13 15.86
N ARG A 68 0.57 -18.80 15.99
CA ARG A 68 -0.26 -17.91 15.18
C ARG A 68 0.53 -17.14 14.13
N ASP A 69 1.85 -17.01 14.31
CA ASP A 69 2.74 -16.24 13.45
C ASP A 69 3.12 -17.00 12.18
N ALA A 70 2.71 -16.48 11.03
CA ALA A 70 3.07 -16.94 9.69
C ALA A 70 4.42 -16.39 9.21
N GLY A 71 4.98 -15.39 9.91
CA GLY A 71 6.21 -14.68 9.55
C GLY A 71 7.42 -15.58 9.24
N PRO A 72 7.74 -16.59 10.09
CA PRO A 72 8.85 -17.50 9.80
C PRO A 72 8.68 -18.27 8.49
N TYR A 73 7.45 -18.70 8.18
CA TYR A 73 7.11 -19.45 6.97
C TYR A 73 7.12 -18.55 5.73
N PHE A 74 6.59 -17.34 5.88
CA PHE A 74 6.65 -16.29 4.85
C PHE A 74 8.10 -15.98 4.46
N ARG A 75 8.96 -15.67 5.42
CA ARG A 75 10.38 -15.39 5.16
C ARG A 75 11.10 -16.59 4.54
N SER A 76 10.81 -17.80 5.00
CA SER A 76 11.40 -19.02 4.43
C SER A 76 10.95 -19.23 2.99
N ALA A 77 9.67 -18.96 2.66
CA ALA A 77 9.16 -19.04 1.31
C ALA A 77 9.81 -17.98 0.41
N CYS A 78 9.95 -16.74 0.88
CA CYS A 78 10.65 -15.67 0.15
C CYS A 78 12.11 -16.05 -0.15
N ALA A 79 12.83 -16.61 0.83
CA ALA A 79 14.21 -17.04 0.65
C ALA A 79 14.34 -18.17 -0.39
N LEU A 80 13.37 -19.10 -0.46
CA LEU A 80 13.35 -20.11 -1.53
C LEU A 80 13.09 -19.49 -2.91
N MET A 81 12.25 -18.46 -3.02
CA MET A 81 12.00 -17.75 -4.29
C MET A 81 13.26 -17.05 -4.83
N GLU A 82 14.07 -16.48 -3.94
CA GLU A 82 15.35 -15.86 -4.30
C GLU A 82 16.37 -16.88 -4.85
N GLY A 83 16.23 -18.15 -4.49
CA GLY A 83 17.05 -19.25 -4.99
C GLY A 83 16.58 -19.88 -6.30
N LEU A 84 15.44 -19.45 -6.87
CA LEU A 84 14.91 -20.05 -8.09
C LEU A 84 15.80 -19.81 -9.31
N GLU A 85 15.93 -20.86 -10.13
CA GLU A 85 16.62 -20.82 -11.42
C GLU A 85 15.97 -19.76 -12.34
N PRO A 86 16.75 -19.02 -13.15
CA PRO A 86 16.24 -18.00 -14.06
C PRO A 86 15.14 -18.50 -15.00
N ALA A 87 15.24 -19.74 -15.48
CA ALA A 87 14.21 -20.33 -16.35
C ALA A 87 12.84 -20.46 -15.64
N THR A 88 12.83 -20.74 -14.34
CA THR A 88 11.60 -20.77 -13.53
C THR A 88 11.03 -19.36 -13.37
N ARG A 89 11.91 -18.36 -13.17
CA ARG A 89 11.49 -16.95 -13.14
C ARG A 89 10.93 -16.49 -14.48
N ASP A 90 11.47 -16.95 -15.60
CA ASP A 90 10.94 -16.62 -16.93
C ASP A 90 9.52 -17.15 -17.10
N VAL A 91 9.23 -18.37 -16.62
CA VAL A 91 7.85 -18.90 -16.60
C VAL A 91 6.93 -17.99 -15.78
N LEU A 92 7.37 -17.48 -14.64
CA LEU A 92 6.60 -16.51 -13.84
C LEU A 92 6.52 -15.12 -14.48
N GLY A 93 7.55 -14.68 -15.19
CA GLY A 93 7.60 -13.41 -15.90
C GLY A 93 6.69 -13.38 -17.12
N THR A 94 6.51 -14.52 -17.80
CA THR A 94 5.46 -14.66 -18.83
C THR A 94 4.05 -14.68 -18.24
N TYR A 95 3.93 -14.98 -16.95
CA TYR A 95 2.71 -14.85 -16.18
C TYR A 95 2.64 -13.46 -15.52
N GLU A 96 2.80 -12.40 -16.32
CA GLU A 96 2.25 -11.12 -15.90
C GLU A 96 0.73 -11.23 -15.99
N LEU A 97 0.09 -11.26 -14.82
CA LEU A 97 -1.31 -10.93 -14.61
C LEU A 97 -1.53 -9.46 -14.98
N ASP A 98 -1.20 -9.06 -16.20
CA ASP A 98 -1.72 -7.83 -16.77
C ASP A 98 -3.14 -8.13 -17.28
N VAL A 99 -4.02 -8.41 -16.31
CA VAL A 99 -5.47 -8.36 -16.53
C VAL A 99 -5.91 -6.89 -16.68
N ARG A 100 -5.00 -5.94 -16.45
CA ARG A 100 -5.22 -4.50 -16.46
C ARG A 100 -4.49 -3.82 -17.60
N ASP A 101 -4.23 -4.53 -18.70
CA ASP A 101 -3.87 -3.86 -19.94
C ASP A 101 -5.08 -2.99 -20.32
N ARG A 102 -4.94 -1.70 -20.04
CA ARG A 102 -5.95 -0.71 -20.40
C ARG A 102 -5.82 -0.53 -21.90
N ASP A 103 -6.95 -0.48 -22.59
CA ASP A 103 -6.92 -0.09 -23.99
C ASP A 103 -6.37 1.34 -24.15
N GLU A 104 -6.19 1.77 -25.39
CA GLU A 104 -5.73 3.12 -25.73
C GLU A 104 -6.61 4.22 -25.10
N ASP A 105 -7.86 3.91 -24.74
CA ASP A 105 -8.83 4.81 -24.12
C ASP A 105 -8.76 4.80 -22.58
N GLY A 106 -7.92 3.96 -21.99
CA GLY A 106 -7.77 3.84 -20.54
C GLY A 106 -8.90 3.04 -19.89
N ASP A 107 -9.79 2.44 -20.68
CA ASP A 107 -10.80 1.53 -20.19
C ASP A 107 -10.12 0.19 -19.87
N PRO A 108 -10.55 -0.50 -18.80
CA PRO A 108 -10.10 -1.84 -18.54
C PRO A 108 -10.62 -2.75 -19.66
N SER A 109 -9.84 -2.85 -20.73
CA SER A 109 -10.00 -3.82 -21.79
C SER A 109 -9.71 -5.19 -21.15
N PHE A 110 -10.76 -5.78 -20.59
CA PHE A 110 -10.82 -7.22 -20.37
C PHE A 110 -11.02 -7.92 -21.71
N ALA A 111 -10.23 -7.54 -22.73
CA ALA A 111 -10.01 -8.40 -23.87
C ALA A 111 -9.63 -9.75 -23.27
N TRP A 112 -10.43 -10.76 -23.58
CA TRP A 112 -10.17 -12.13 -23.22
C TRP A 112 -8.75 -12.42 -23.72
N VAL A 113 -7.76 -12.28 -22.84
CA VAL A 113 -6.37 -12.52 -23.23
C VAL A 113 -6.37 -13.92 -23.80
N ASP A 114 -5.85 -13.99 -25.01
CA ASP A 114 -5.97 -15.09 -25.94
C ASP A 114 -6.15 -16.42 -25.20
N GLU A 115 -7.38 -16.94 -25.22
CA GLU A 115 -7.82 -18.06 -24.38
C GLU A 115 -6.95 -19.30 -24.61
N GLU A 116 -6.19 -19.33 -25.72
CA GLU A 116 -5.23 -20.38 -26.07
C GLU A 116 -3.86 -20.28 -25.39
N LEU A 117 -3.37 -19.08 -25.03
CA LEU A 117 -2.00 -18.89 -24.49
C LEU A 117 -1.93 -19.01 -22.96
N ARG A 118 -2.96 -18.57 -22.24
CA ARG A 118 -3.01 -18.62 -20.76
C ARG A 118 -3.09 -20.03 -20.12
N PRO A 119 -3.81 -21.01 -20.69
CA PRO A 119 -3.95 -22.32 -20.05
C PRO A 119 -2.64 -23.09 -19.95
N ARG A 120 -1.82 -23.03 -21.01
CA ARG A 120 -0.58 -23.82 -21.07
C ARG A 120 0.47 -23.39 -20.06
N SER A 121 0.55 -22.08 -19.76
CA SER A 121 1.51 -21.57 -18.79
C SER A 121 1.07 -21.83 -17.35
N THR A 122 -0.20 -21.62 -17.00
CA THR A 122 -0.69 -21.83 -15.62
C THR A 122 -0.66 -23.29 -15.18
N VAL A 123 -0.98 -24.22 -16.07
CA VAL A 123 -0.87 -25.66 -15.82
C VAL A 123 0.58 -26.07 -15.57
N ALA A 124 1.52 -25.54 -16.36
CA ALA A 124 2.96 -25.80 -16.16
C ALA A 124 3.46 -25.22 -14.83
N VAL A 125 2.96 -24.06 -14.41
CA VAL A 125 3.27 -23.48 -13.09
C VAL A 125 2.73 -24.34 -11.95
N ASP A 126 1.50 -24.85 -12.05
CA ASP A 126 0.96 -25.78 -11.03
C ASP A 126 1.79 -27.07 -10.96
N ASP A 127 2.16 -27.65 -12.11
CA ASP A 127 3.00 -28.86 -12.16
C ASP A 127 4.38 -28.62 -11.55
N TRP A 128 4.99 -27.48 -11.86
CA TRP A 128 6.26 -27.10 -11.27
C TRP A 128 6.13 -26.95 -9.74
N LEU A 129 5.11 -26.25 -9.25
CA LEU A 129 4.91 -26.06 -7.81
C LEU A 129 4.66 -27.40 -7.10
N ARG A 130 3.94 -28.34 -7.72
CA ARG A 130 3.78 -29.72 -7.20
C ARG A 130 5.09 -30.48 -7.12
N GLY A 131 6.05 -30.16 -7.98
CA GLY A 131 7.42 -30.68 -7.95
C GLY A 131 8.28 -30.12 -6.82
N GLU A 132 7.83 -29.07 -6.13
CA GLU A 132 8.56 -28.36 -5.08
C GLU A 132 7.92 -28.56 -3.68
N PRO A 133 8.04 -29.76 -3.07
CA PRO A 133 7.32 -30.10 -1.84
C PRO A 133 7.71 -29.25 -0.64
N ALA A 134 8.95 -28.74 -0.61
CA ALA A 134 9.41 -27.84 0.46
C ALA A 134 8.66 -26.50 0.42
N LEU A 135 8.52 -25.91 -0.77
CA LEU A 135 7.78 -24.67 -0.95
C LEU A 135 6.29 -24.90 -0.67
N GLU A 136 5.69 -25.98 -1.17
CA GLU A 136 4.29 -26.30 -0.86
C GLU A 136 4.01 -26.41 0.64
N ALA A 137 4.89 -27.07 1.39
CA ALA A 137 4.74 -27.19 2.83
C ALA A 137 4.74 -25.82 3.52
N LEU A 138 5.64 -24.92 3.12
CA LEU A 138 5.69 -23.55 3.66
C LEU A 138 4.44 -22.74 3.31
N LEU A 139 3.97 -22.82 2.06
CA LEU A 139 2.74 -22.16 1.61
C LEU A 139 1.51 -22.69 2.36
N ALA A 140 1.46 -24.00 2.64
CA ALA A 140 0.40 -24.61 3.41
C ALA A 140 0.39 -24.17 4.88
N GLU A 141 1.56 -23.95 5.50
CA GLU A 141 1.67 -23.38 6.85
C GLU A 141 1.30 -21.90 6.86
N LEU A 142 1.74 -21.14 5.85
CA LEU A 142 1.40 -19.72 5.68
C LEU A 142 -0.12 -19.53 5.64
N GLY A 143 -0.83 -20.30 4.82
CA GLY A 143 -2.29 -20.21 4.70
C GLY A 143 -3.07 -20.70 5.92
N ARG A 144 -2.43 -21.40 6.87
CA ARG A 144 -3.08 -21.88 8.11
C ARG A 144 -2.98 -20.90 9.26
N ARG A 145 -2.09 -19.91 9.19
CA ARG A 145 -1.75 -19.03 10.30
C ARG A 145 -2.44 -17.67 10.13
N PRO A 146 -3.16 -17.20 11.16
CA PRO A 146 -4.03 -16.03 11.02
C PRO A 146 -3.29 -14.68 11.10
N GLU A 147 -2.05 -14.68 11.60
CA GLU A 147 -1.26 -13.46 11.86
C GLU A 147 0.14 -13.60 11.27
N CYS A 148 0.84 -12.50 11.03
CA CYS A 148 2.20 -12.50 10.52
C CYS A 148 2.96 -11.32 11.08
N ARG A 149 4.24 -11.52 11.41
CA ARG A 149 5.17 -10.48 11.80
C ARG A 149 6.34 -10.44 10.82
N SER A 150 6.55 -9.31 10.12
CA SER A 150 7.62 -9.18 9.11
C SER A 150 9.02 -9.08 9.71
N THR A 151 9.13 -8.85 11.02
CA THR A 151 10.39 -8.62 11.76
C THR A 151 11.20 -7.41 11.25
N VAL A 152 10.59 -6.51 10.47
CA VAL A 152 11.23 -5.27 10.03
C VAL A 152 11.60 -4.42 11.25
N ALA A 153 12.88 -4.10 11.39
CA ALA A 153 13.43 -3.28 12.44
C ALA A 153 13.56 -1.84 11.93
N PHE A 154 12.61 -0.97 12.30
CA PHE A 154 12.61 0.43 11.88
C PHE A 154 13.54 1.32 12.72
N ASP A 155 14.06 0.81 13.84
CA ASP A 155 14.80 1.55 14.85
C ASP A 155 16.19 2.02 14.40
N GLU A 156 16.90 1.22 13.59
CA GLU A 156 18.29 1.53 13.21
C GLU A 156 18.38 2.42 11.95
N ASP A 157 17.64 2.10 10.89
CA ASP A 157 17.76 2.77 9.59
C ASP A 157 16.61 3.74 9.28
N GLY A 158 15.58 3.77 10.14
CA GLY A 158 14.41 4.66 10.00
C GLY A 158 13.78 4.56 8.59
N PRO A 159 13.68 5.66 7.83
CA PRO A 159 13.13 5.67 6.48
C PRO A 159 13.96 4.89 5.45
N PHE A 160 15.21 4.55 5.76
CA PHE A 160 16.10 3.78 4.89
C PHE A 160 16.08 2.28 5.20
N THR A 161 15.22 1.87 6.13
CA THR A 161 15.01 0.46 6.45
C THR A 161 14.68 -0.30 5.16
N LEU A 162 15.54 -1.24 4.80
CA LEU A 162 15.31 -2.07 3.63
C LEU A 162 14.10 -2.98 3.86
N LEU A 163 13.29 -3.14 2.83
CA LEU A 163 12.10 -3.99 2.85
C LEU A 163 12.27 -5.14 1.84
N PRO A 164 13.26 -6.03 2.05
CA PRO A 164 13.64 -7.03 1.06
C PRO A 164 12.53 -8.04 0.79
N HIS A 165 11.56 -8.18 1.70
CA HIS A 165 10.45 -9.13 1.56
C HIS A 165 9.36 -8.69 0.58
N LEU A 166 9.26 -7.40 0.22
CA LEU A 166 8.14 -6.90 -0.61
C LEU A 166 8.16 -7.46 -2.04
N GLY A 167 9.34 -7.52 -2.67
CA GLY A 167 9.50 -8.09 -4.01
C GLY A 167 9.16 -9.58 -4.04
N PRO A 168 9.83 -10.42 -3.23
CA PRO A 168 9.52 -11.84 -3.10
C PRO A 168 8.06 -12.13 -2.72
N ALA A 169 7.41 -11.31 -1.90
CA ALA A 169 5.99 -11.47 -1.59
C ALA A 169 5.09 -11.35 -2.81
N LYS A 170 5.39 -10.37 -3.68
CA LYS A 170 4.68 -10.16 -4.95
C LYS A 170 4.88 -11.34 -5.89
N GLU A 171 6.11 -11.88 -5.95
CA GLU A 171 6.43 -13.06 -6.76
C GLU A 171 5.75 -14.33 -6.23
N LEU A 172 5.73 -14.54 -4.90
CA LEU A 172 4.98 -15.63 -4.25
C LEU A 172 3.49 -15.55 -4.56
N ALA A 173 2.91 -14.34 -4.51
CA ALA A 173 1.52 -14.14 -4.88
C ALA A 173 1.26 -14.54 -6.33
N ARG A 174 2.07 -14.03 -7.28
CA ARG A 174 1.96 -14.39 -8.70
C ARG A 174 2.06 -15.90 -8.93
N LEU A 175 3.07 -16.55 -8.34
CA LEU A 175 3.26 -17.99 -8.41
C LEU A 175 2.04 -18.77 -7.88
N SER A 176 1.58 -18.43 -6.67
CA SER A 176 0.47 -19.14 -6.04
C SER A 176 -0.84 -18.99 -6.80
N LEU A 177 -1.12 -17.78 -7.33
CA LEU A 177 -2.32 -17.49 -8.11
C LEU A 177 -2.27 -18.14 -9.50
N ALA A 178 -1.10 -18.16 -10.15
CA ALA A 178 -0.89 -18.92 -11.38
C ALA A 178 -1.17 -20.41 -11.18
N ALA A 179 -0.60 -21.00 -10.12
CA ALA A 179 -0.84 -22.39 -9.77
C ALA A 179 -2.31 -22.65 -9.37
N ALA A 180 -2.99 -21.69 -8.74
CA ALA A 180 -4.41 -21.78 -8.45
C ALA A 180 -5.23 -21.93 -9.74
N ASN A 181 -4.90 -21.17 -10.78
CA ASN A 181 -5.55 -21.29 -12.09
C ASN A 181 -5.24 -22.62 -12.76
N GLY A 182 -3.97 -23.06 -12.76
CA GLY A 182 -3.60 -24.37 -13.30
C GLY A 182 -4.35 -25.52 -12.61
N ALA A 183 -4.52 -25.44 -11.29
CA ALA A 183 -5.33 -26.38 -10.53
C ALA A 183 -6.83 -26.31 -10.89
N ALA A 184 -7.38 -25.11 -11.07
CA ALA A 184 -8.78 -24.93 -11.49
C ALA A 184 -9.03 -25.52 -12.89
N GLU A 185 -8.11 -25.33 -13.83
CA GLU A 185 -8.18 -25.92 -15.18
C GLU A 185 -8.13 -27.44 -15.18
N ARG A 186 -7.45 -28.04 -14.18
CA ARG A 186 -7.45 -29.49 -13.95
C ARG A 186 -8.69 -30.00 -13.20
N GLY A 187 -9.60 -29.12 -12.77
CA GLY A 187 -10.74 -29.47 -11.94
C GLY A 187 -10.38 -29.79 -10.48
N ASP A 188 -9.18 -29.44 -10.02
CA ASP A 188 -8.73 -29.60 -8.64
C ASP A 188 -9.16 -28.38 -7.80
N ALA A 189 -10.48 -28.27 -7.58
CA ALA A 189 -11.10 -27.13 -6.90
C ALA A 189 -10.52 -26.90 -5.49
N ALA A 190 -10.33 -27.98 -4.73
CA ALA A 190 -9.80 -27.89 -3.36
C ALA A 190 -8.42 -27.24 -3.30
N ARG A 191 -7.53 -27.58 -4.25
CA ARG A 191 -6.20 -26.97 -4.37
C ARG A 191 -6.28 -25.55 -4.92
N ALA A 192 -7.06 -25.32 -5.98
CA ALA A 192 -7.25 -24.01 -6.58
C ALA A 192 -7.67 -22.98 -5.52
N THR A 193 -8.68 -23.31 -4.71
CA THR A 193 -9.18 -22.47 -3.62
C THR A 193 -8.14 -22.27 -2.51
N ARG A 194 -7.37 -23.30 -2.15
CA ARG A 194 -6.31 -23.16 -1.13
C ARG A 194 -5.23 -22.17 -1.58
N LEU A 195 -4.80 -22.26 -2.83
CA LEU A 195 -3.80 -21.36 -3.41
C LEU A 195 -4.37 -19.95 -3.67
N GLN A 196 -5.64 -19.84 -4.07
CA GLN A 196 -6.35 -18.56 -4.17
C GLN A 196 -6.41 -17.84 -2.80
N ALA A 197 -6.78 -18.56 -1.74
CA ALA A 197 -6.81 -18.02 -0.37
C ALA A 197 -5.42 -17.59 0.12
N LEU A 198 -4.36 -18.21 -0.40
CA LEU A 198 -2.99 -17.85 -0.09
C LEU A 198 -2.62 -16.45 -0.58
N GLY A 199 -3.09 -16.04 -1.76
CA GLY A 199 -2.87 -14.68 -2.27
C GLY A 199 -3.37 -13.60 -1.31
N TYR A 200 -4.58 -13.77 -0.77
CA TYR A 200 -5.12 -12.89 0.27
C TYR A 200 -4.34 -12.99 1.59
N SER A 201 -3.91 -14.20 1.98
CA SER A 201 -3.11 -14.41 3.18
C SER A 201 -1.75 -13.69 3.09
N LEU A 202 -1.12 -13.68 1.91
CA LEU A 202 0.10 -12.92 1.63
C LEU A 202 -0.14 -11.41 1.75
N ALA A 203 -1.21 -10.88 1.14
CA ALA A 203 -1.59 -9.47 1.32
C ALA A 203 -1.80 -9.13 2.79
N LYS A 204 -2.50 -9.98 3.54
CA LYS A 204 -2.69 -9.81 4.99
C LYS A 204 -1.38 -9.80 5.77
N CYS A 205 -0.41 -10.64 5.39
CA CYS A 205 0.92 -10.63 5.99
C CYS A 205 1.63 -9.29 5.77
N LEU A 206 1.50 -8.71 4.59
CA LEU A 206 2.08 -7.41 4.27
C LEU A 206 1.34 -6.25 4.97
N TYR A 207 0.02 -6.33 5.12
CA TYR A 207 -0.73 -5.35 5.93
C TYR A 207 -0.39 -5.41 7.43
N ALA A 208 0.20 -6.51 7.91
CA ALA A 208 0.70 -6.56 9.27
C ALA A 208 1.87 -5.58 9.51
N ASP A 209 2.51 -5.11 8.43
CA ASP A 209 3.44 -3.97 8.41
C ASP A 209 2.69 -2.64 8.47
N ARG A 210 1.80 -2.55 9.47
CA ARG A 210 0.76 -1.52 9.62
C ARG A 210 1.27 -0.09 9.50
N TYR A 211 2.53 0.14 9.88
CA TYR A 211 3.15 1.47 9.90
C TYR A 211 4.07 1.75 8.71
N CYS A 212 3.95 1.00 7.61
CA CYS A 212 4.79 1.18 6.44
C CYS A 212 3.93 1.37 5.19
N LEU A 213 3.81 2.62 4.72
CA LEU A 213 2.98 2.99 3.57
C LEU A 213 3.30 2.15 2.33
N ILE A 214 4.59 1.97 2.01
CA ILE A 214 5.01 1.15 0.89
C ILE A 214 4.61 -0.33 1.06
N SER A 215 4.63 -0.87 2.28
CA SER A 215 4.16 -2.25 2.54
C SER A 215 2.66 -2.37 2.32
N ALA A 216 1.87 -1.37 2.74
CA ALA A 216 0.43 -1.33 2.49
C ALA A 216 0.08 -1.19 0.99
N LEU A 217 0.88 -0.42 0.22
CA LEU A 217 0.74 -0.33 -1.24
C LEU A 217 1.05 -1.65 -1.95
N VAL A 218 2.07 -2.38 -1.50
CA VAL A 218 2.38 -3.70 -2.06
C VAL A 218 1.34 -4.73 -1.63
N ALA A 219 0.84 -4.66 -0.40
CA ALA A 219 -0.26 -5.49 0.09
C ALA A 219 -1.52 -5.31 -0.76
N GLU A 220 -1.89 -4.07 -1.08
CA GLU A 220 -3.01 -3.75 -1.97
C GLU A 220 -2.78 -4.32 -3.38
N ALA A 221 -1.57 -4.19 -3.92
CA ALA A 221 -1.27 -4.76 -5.23
C ALA A 221 -1.40 -6.30 -5.24
N VAL A 222 -0.91 -6.98 -4.20
CA VAL A 222 -1.04 -8.44 -4.02
C VAL A 222 -2.50 -8.85 -3.87
N GLU A 223 -3.28 -8.10 -3.10
CA GLU A 223 -4.70 -8.33 -2.95
C GLU A 223 -5.46 -8.13 -4.27
N GLY A 224 -5.12 -7.08 -5.03
CA GLY A 224 -5.69 -6.83 -6.36
C GLY A 224 -5.47 -8.00 -7.30
N MET A 225 -4.25 -8.57 -7.32
CA MET A 225 -3.97 -9.79 -8.08
C MET A 225 -4.84 -10.96 -7.63
N ALA A 226 -5.04 -11.13 -6.32
CA ALA A 226 -5.89 -12.19 -5.79
C ALA A 226 -7.36 -11.99 -6.23
N HIS A 227 -7.89 -10.77 -6.23
CA HIS A 227 -9.25 -10.50 -6.73
C HIS A 227 -9.40 -10.77 -8.22
N ASP A 228 -8.42 -10.38 -9.04
CA ASP A 228 -8.42 -10.65 -10.47
C ASP A 228 -8.36 -12.18 -10.72
N ASN A 229 -7.57 -12.91 -9.93
CA ASN A 229 -7.47 -14.36 -10.01
C ASN A 229 -8.73 -15.09 -9.52
N LEU A 230 -9.41 -14.56 -8.51
CA LEU A 230 -10.64 -15.15 -8.00
C LEU A 230 -11.71 -15.26 -9.09
N GLN A 231 -11.82 -14.24 -9.94
CA GLN A 231 -12.73 -14.25 -11.09
C GLN A 231 -12.40 -15.42 -12.05
N LEU A 232 -11.11 -15.63 -12.33
CA LEU A 232 -10.66 -16.74 -13.18
C LEU A 232 -11.00 -18.10 -12.57
N VAL A 233 -10.64 -18.32 -11.30
CA VAL A 233 -10.92 -19.57 -10.58
C VAL A 233 -12.42 -19.84 -10.54
N MET A 234 -13.24 -18.84 -10.23
CA MET A 234 -14.71 -18.99 -10.23
C MET A 234 -15.26 -19.29 -11.63
N SER A 235 -14.70 -18.66 -12.68
CA SER A 235 -15.17 -18.85 -14.07
C SER A 235 -14.90 -20.24 -14.63
N ARG A 236 -13.92 -20.97 -14.07
CA ARG A 236 -13.64 -22.38 -14.44
C ARG A 236 -14.64 -23.36 -13.81
N GLY A 237 -15.45 -22.90 -12.85
CA GLY A 237 -16.47 -23.70 -12.17
C GLY A 237 -15.88 -24.76 -11.22
N GLY A 238 -16.77 -25.63 -10.71
CA GLY A 238 -16.37 -26.78 -9.89
C GLY A 238 -16.07 -26.47 -8.41
N LEU A 239 -16.26 -25.23 -7.96
CA LEU A 239 -16.18 -24.90 -6.53
C LEU A 239 -17.40 -25.46 -5.80
N GLY A 240 -17.18 -26.23 -4.73
CA GLY A 240 -18.22 -26.68 -3.82
C GLY A 240 -18.38 -25.73 -2.62
N GLU A 241 -19.31 -26.05 -1.73
CA GLU A 241 -19.61 -25.23 -0.55
C GLU A 241 -18.36 -25.01 0.34
N ALA A 242 -17.57 -26.06 0.55
CA ALA A 242 -16.36 -25.99 1.38
C ALA A 242 -15.28 -25.07 0.77
N GLU A 243 -15.19 -25.02 -0.56
CA GLU A 243 -14.30 -24.10 -1.27
C GLU A 243 -14.78 -22.65 -1.15
N LEU A 244 -16.07 -22.41 -1.36
CA LEU A 244 -16.67 -21.07 -1.25
C LEU A 244 -16.54 -20.52 0.17
N ASP A 245 -16.80 -21.34 1.18
CA ASP A 245 -16.62 -21.01 2.60
C ASP A 245 -15.18 -20.62 2.94
N ARG A 246 -14.20 -21.33 2.36
CA ARG A 246 -12.79 -21.01 2.58
C ARG A 246 -12.46 -19.61 2.08
N ILE A 247 -12.87 -19.27 0.85
CA ILE A 247 -12.56 -17.95 0.26
C ILE A 247 -13.31 -16.85 1.03
N ASP A 248 -14.59 -17.06 1.35
CA ASP A 248 -15.39 -16.09 2.10
C ASP A 248 -14.81 -15.85 3.50
N ALA A 249 -14.36 -16.91 4.20
CA ALA A 249 -13.67 -16.78 5.48
C ALA A 249 -12.35 -16.02 5.35
N THR A 250 -11.58 -16.25 4.28
CA THR A 250 -10.34 -15.50 4.02
C THR A 250 -10.63 -14.01 3.76
N LEU A 251 -11.61 -13.69 2.90
CA LEU A 251 -12.03 -12.32 2.62
C LEU A 251 -12.55 -11.61 3.87
N ALA A 252 -13.34 -12.30 4.70
CA ALA A 252 -13.84 -11.77 5.97
C ALA A 252 -12.72 -11.56 7.01
N GLY A 253 -11.62 -12.30 6.91
CA GLY A 253 -10.46 -12.20 7.80
C GLY A 253 -9.43 -11.14 7.38
N MET A 254 -9.69 -10.39 6.31
CA MET A 254 -8.83 -9.29 5.86
C MET A 254 -8.94 -8.06 6.78
N PRO A 255 -7.89 -7.23 6.90
CA PRO A 255 -7.90 -6.08 7.79
C PRO A 255 -8.87 -4.99 7.34
N ASP A 256 -9.35 -4.20 8.30
CA ASP A 256 -10.17 -3.02 8.07
C ASP A 256 -9.40 -1.93 7.31
N MET A 257 -9.91 -1.52 6.14
CA MET A 257 -9.23 -0.57 5.26
C MET A 257 -9.03 0.83 5.88
N PRO A 258 -10.04 1.41 6.55
CA PRO A 258 -9.86 2.63 7.33
C PRO A 258 -8.70 2.54 8.33
N ALA A 259 -8.62 1.44 9.09
CA ALA A 259 -7.54 1.23 10.05
C ALA A 259 -6.17 1.10 9.35
N VAL A 260 -6.08 0.35 8.24
CA VAL A 260 -4.85 0.22 7.45
C VAL A 260 -4.38 1.57 6.93
N TYR A 261 -5.28 2.38 6.35
CA TYR A 261 -4.96 3.71 5.85
C TYR A 261 -4.42 4.60 6.97
N ARG A 262 -5.16 4.66 8.08
CA ARG A 262 -4.77 5.46 9.25
C ARG A 262 -3.40 5.04 9.80
N ASP A 263 -3.19 3.75 10.01
CA ASP A 263 -1.94 3.24 10.57
C ASP A 263 -0.75 3.49 9.62
N ALA A 264 -0.95 3.33 8.31
CA ALA A 264 0.08 3.62 7.33
C ALA A 264 0.47 5.10 7.32
N LEU A 265 -0.49 6.03 7.43
CA LEU A 265 -0.21 7.47 7.53
C LEU A 265 0.46 7.85 8.86
N ILE A 266 0.08 7.22 9.97
CA ILE A 266 0.78 7.38 11.25
C ILE A 266 2.22 6.91 11.13
N GLY A 267 2.44 5.77 10.48
CA GLY A 267 3.75 5.23 10.21
C GLY A 267 4.60 6.15 9.32
N GLU A 268 4.02 6.67 8.25
CA GLU A 268 4.65 7.66 7.36
C GLU A 268 5.06 8.91 8.15
N ARG A 269 4.14 9.46 8.97
CA ARG A 269 4.41 10.63 9.83
C ARG A 269 5.58 10.38 10.77
N SER A 270 5.57 9.23 11.45
CA SER A 270 6.41 8.98 12.63
C SER A 270 7.77 8.36 12.26
N GLY A 271 7.76 7.41 11.33
CA GLY A 271 8.94 6.69 10.88
C GLY A 271 9.69 7.41 9.76
N PHE A 272 8.96 8.02 8.83
CA PHE A 272 9.57 8.72 7.70
C PHE A 272 9.72 10.21 7.99
N GLY A 273 8.59 10.93 8.15
CA GLY A 273 8.58 12.38 8.25
C GLY A 273 9.35 12.94 9.43
N VAL A 274 8.90 12.64 10.65
CA VAL A 274 9.50 13.16 11.90
C VAL A 274 11.00 12.87 11.95
N PHE A 275 11.38 11.62 11.69
CA PHE A 275 12.79 11.22 11.67
C PHE A 275 13.59 12.01 10.63
N TRP A 276 13.10 12.10 9.38
CA TRP A 276 13.85 12.70 8.28
C TRP A 276 14.01 14.21 8.46
N PHE A 277 12.95 14.91 8.86
CA PHE A 277 13.02 16.34 9.16
C PHE A 277 13.95 16.64 10.33
N GLN A 278 13.88 15.86 11.43
CA GLN A 278 14.80 16.03 12.56
C GLN A 278 16.25 15.80 12.15
N ALA A 279 16.53 14.73 11.40
CA ALA A 279 17.88 14.44 10.92
C ALA A 279 18.46 15.59 10.05
N MET A 280 17.67 16.17 9.14
CA MET A 280 18.10 17.32 8.34
C MET A 280 18.28 18.60 9.16
N ILE A 281 17.37 18.87 10.11
CA ILE A 281 17.43 20.05 10.98
C ILE A 281 18.64 19.99 11.91
N GLU A 282 18.99 18.82 12.41
CA GLU A 282 20.08 18.60 13.37
C GLU A 282 21.42 18.26 12.69
N GLY A 283 21.45 18.06 11.38
CA GLY A 283 22.65 17.66 10.65
C GLY A 283 23.14 16.27 11.04
N GLN A 284 22.22 15.36 11.39
CA GLN A 284 22.56 14.00 11.74
C GLN A 284 23.00 13.23 10.49
N SER A 285 23.95 12.31 10.69
CA SER A 285 24.31 11.34 9.67
C SER A 285 23.22 10.28 9.60
N VAL A 286 22.74 9.98 8.40
CA VAL A 286 21.87 8.82 8.20
C VAL A 286 22.67 7.76 7.43
N SER A 287 22.69 6.53 7.93
CA SER A 287 23.56 5.42 7.52
C SER A 287 23.68 5.27 6.00
N GLN A 288 22.55 5.38 5.28
CA GLN A 288 22.49 5.21 3.83
C GLN A 288 22.44 6.51 3.02
N ALA A 289 21.97 7.62 3.58
CA ALA A 289 21.92 8.91 2.87
C ALA A 289 23.21 9.74 3.00
N GLY A 290 24.14 9.30 3.84
CA GLY A 290 25.35 10.04 4.17
C GLY A 290 25.11 11.13 5.21
N LYS A 291 26.05 12.06 5.30
CA LYS A 291 25.97 13.19 6.25
C LYS A 291 25.19 14.34 5.61
N PHE A 292 24.05 14.69 6.21
CA PHE A 292 23.44 15.98 5.95
C PHE A 292 24.30 17.07 6.60
N SER A 293 24.57 18.16 5.86
CA SER A 293 25.11 19.35 6.52
C SER A 293 24.01 19.94 7.40
N GLU A 294 24.33 20.35 8.62
CA GLU A 294 23.40 21.05 9.50
C GLU A 294 22.72 22.19 8.75
N ALA A 295 21.38 22.16 8.71
CA ALA A 295 20.62 23.24 8.09
C ALA A 295 20.80 24.51 8.92
N THR A 296 21.46 25.51 8.32
CA THR A 296 21.69 26.83 8.94
C THR A 296 21.03 27.94 8.12
N GLY A 297 20.78 29.08 8.77
CA GLY A 297 20.19 30.25 8.11
C GLY A 297 18.83 29.94 7.48
N ILE A 298 18.57 30.54 6.32
CA ILE A 298 17.26 30.50 5.63
C ILE A 298 16.78 29.06 5.37
N LEU A 299 17.69 28.14 5.02
CA LEU A 299 17.36 26.74 4.76
C LEU A 299 16.72 26.08 5.99
N ARG A 300 17.21 26.39 7.20
CA ARG A 300 16.61 25.89 8.44
C ARG A 300 15.18 26.37 8.63
N LEU A 301 14.92 27.66 8.38
CA LEU A 301 13.56 28.21 8.50
C LEU A 301 12.61 27.55 7.50
N TRP A 302 13.08 27.28 6.28
CA TRP A 302 12.30 26.57 5.28
C TRP A 302 11.98 25.15 5.72
N LEU A 303 12.96 24.39 6.20
CA LEU A 303 12.73 23.03 6.69
C LEU A 303 11.78 22.99 7.90
N LEU A 304 11.87 23.95 8.82
CA LEU A 304 10.93 24.03 9.94
C LEU A 304 9.50 24.34 9.47
N ALA A 305 9.33 25.25 8.51
CA ALA A 305 8.01 25.57 7.96
C ALA A 305 7.43 24.41 7.13
N ASP A 306 8.28 23.73 6.34
CA ASP A 306 7.92 22.55 5.55
C ASP A 306 7.52 21.38 6.46
N PHE A 307 8.26 21.17 7.56
CA PHE A 307 7.92 20.13 8.55
C PHE A 307 6.57 20.39 9.22
N ASP A 308 6.28 21.64 9.58
CA ASP A 308 5.00 21.99 10.20
C ASP A 308 3.82 21.79 9.22
N LEU A 309 3.99 22.20 7.95
CA LEU A 309 3.02 21.94 6.88
C LEU A 309 2.82 20.43 6.65
N TYR A 310 3.90 19.66 6.60
CA TYR A 310 3.84 18.21 6.43
C TYR A 310 3.03 17.54 7.54
N LEU A 311 3.26 17.93 8.80
CA LEU A 311 2.48 17.43 9.92
C LEU A 311 1.01 17.88 9.85
N ASP A 312 0.73 19.12 9.41
CA ASP A 312 -0.64 19.61 9.17
C ASP A 312 -1.38 18.75 8.17
N VAL A 313 -0.75 18.47 7.04
CA VAL A 313 -1.36 17.68 5.96
C VAL A 313 -1.64 16.25 6.43
N LEU A 314 -0.68 15.60 7.10
CA LEU A 314 -0.88 14.24 7.60
C LEU A 314 -1.91 14.16 8.72
N ASP A 315 -1.91 15.09 9.67
CA ASP A 315 -2.92 15.12 10.74
C ASP A 315 -4.33 15.33 10.15
N GLN A 316 -4.47 16.17 9.11
CA GLN A 316 -5.73 16.33 8.39
C GLN A 316 -6.14 15.03 7.68
N ALA A 317 -5.25 14.42 6.89
CA ALA A 317 -5.54 13.17 6.18
C ALA A 317 -5.92 12.03 7.14
N ILE A 318 -5.25 11.93 8.30
CA ILE A 318 -5.58 10.96 9.36
C ILE A 318 -6.95 11.23 10.00
N ALA A 319 -7.37 12.50 10.09
CA ALA A 319 -8.61 12.91 10.73
C ALA A 319 -9.83 12.84 9.80
N VAL A 320 -9.64 12.83 8.48
CA VAL A 320 -10.74 12.77 7.50
C VAL A 320 -11.45 11.41 7.62
N PRO A 321 -12.78 11.39 7.83
CA PRO A 321 -13.56 10.17 7.84
C PRO A 321 -13.41 9.39 6.52
N TRP A 322 -13.29 8.06 6.61
CA TRP A 322 -13.04 7.17 5.47
C TRP A 322 -14.01 7.34 4.29
N ASN A 323 -15.26 7.73 4.57
CA ASN A 323 -16.33 7.85 3.57
C ASN A 323 -16.49 9.27 3.02
N GLU A 324 -15.73 10.24 3.53
CA GLU A 324 -15.75 11.61 3.00
C GLU A 324 -14.72 11.75 1.90
N GLU A 325 -14.98 12.61 0.91
CA GLU A 325 -13.96 12.95 -0.07
C GLU A 325 -12.70 13.44 0.67
N ASP A 326 -11.56 12.85 0.33
CA ASP A 326 -10.29 13.39 0.79
C ASP A 326 -10.24 14.83 0.29
N PRO A 327 -10.08 15.84 1.17
CA PRO A 327 -9.84 17.20 0.71
C PRO A 327 -8.61 17.12 -0.16
N SER A 328 -8.84 17.07 -1.48
CA SER A 328 -7.81 16.71 -2.44
C SER A 328 -6.63 17.60 -2.14
N LEU A 329 -5.50 17.00 -1.77
CA LEU A 329 -4.30 17.76 -1.48
C LEU A 329 -3.82 18.32 -2.81
N ASP A 330 -4.37 19.47 -3.20
CA ASP A 330 -3.98 20.14 -4.42
C ASP A 330 -2.58 20.70 -4.16
N PHE A 331 -1.59 19.93 -4.60
CA PHE A 331 -0.19 20.30 -4.46
C PHE A 331 0.14 21.62 -5.16
N LYS A 332 -0.74 22.15 -6.02
CA LYS A 332 -0.58 23.50 -6.60
C LYS A 332 -0.76 24.60 -5.56
N GLU A 333 -1.47 24.32 -4.46
CA GLU A 333 -1.69 25.26 -3.36
C GLU A 333 -0.54 25.26 -2.34
N PHE A 334 0.36 24.29 -2.44
CA PHE A 334 1.48 24.16 -1.52
C PHE A 334 2.46 25.32 -1.70
N PRO A 335 2.99 25.91 -0.62
CA PRO A 335 4.00 26.94 -0.73
C PRO A 335 5.24 26.46 -1.47
N SER A 336 5.87 27.31 -2.27
CA SER A 336 7.05 26.93 -3.08
C SER A 336 8.26 26.45 -2.28
N TYR A 337 8.28 26.68 -0.96
CA TYR A 337 9.32 26.20 -0.06
C TYR A 337 9.08 24.77 0.48
N SER A 338 7.92 24.17 0.20
CA SER A 338 7.50 22.87 0.78
C SER A 338 7.96 21.66 -0.03
N TYR A 339 9.26 21.64 -0.37
CA TYR A 339 9.83 20.63 -1.26
C TYR A 339 9.73 19.22 -0.70
N VAL A 340 9.94 19.05 0.60
CA VAL A 340 9.91 17.74 1.26
C VAL A 340 8.49 17.21 1.34
N ALA A 341 7.55 18.05 1.79
CA ALA A 341 6.14 17.67 1.79
C ALA A 341 5.69 17.29 0.38
N TYR A 342 6.05 18.10 -0.63
CA TYR A 342 5.70 17.81 -2.03
C TYR A 342 6.24 16.46 -2.53
N LEU A 343 7.44 16.05 -2.10
CA LEU A 343 8.03 14.78 -2.52
C LEU A 343 7.25 13.56 -1.97
N LEU A 344 6.76 13.65 -0.74
CA LEU A 344 6.14 12.52 -0.03
C LEU A 344 4.64 12.39 -0.31
N MET A 345 3.97 13.50 -0.61
CA MET A 345 2.52 13.56 -0.63
C MET A 345 1.78 12.89 -1.81
N PRO A 346 2.28 12.90 -3.06
CA PRO A 346 1.57 12.31 -4.20
C PRO A 346 1.24 10.82 -4.05
N ALA A 347 2.00 10.09 -3.25
CA ALA A 347 1.74 8.69 -2.96
C ALA A 347 0.47 8.49 -2.10
N MET A 348 0.12 9.45 -1.24
CA MET A 348 -0.94 9.30 -0.24
C MET A 348 -2.34 9.47 -0.82
N GLY A 349 -2.55 10.42 -1.74
CA GLY A 349 -3.86 10.60 -2.38
C GLY A 349 -4.30 9.36 -3.15
N LYS A 350 -3.40 8.79 -3.96
CA LYS A 350 -3.66 7.54 -4.69
C LYS A 350 -3.76 6.33 -3.77
N PHE A 351 -3.16 6.38 -2.58
CA PHE A 351 -3.20 5.25 -1.65
C PHE A 351 -4.60 5.02 -1.09
N ARG A 352 -5.30 6.10 -0.71
CA ARG A 352 -6.69 6.00 -0.23
C ARG A 352 -7.62 5.40 -1.28
N GLU A 353 -7.60 5.94 -2.50
CA GLU A 353 -8.38 5.46 -3.63
C GLU A 353 -8.14 3.96 -3.88
N ARG A 354 -6.88 3.52 -3.82
CA ARG A 354 -6.52 2.10 -4.00
C ARG A 354 -7.09 1.20 -2.90
N LEU A 355 -7.04 1.63 -1.64
CA LEU A 355 -7.60 0.87 -0.53
C LEU A 355 -9.15 0.84 -0.57
N GLN A 356 -9.80 1.94 -0.94
CA GLN A 356 -11.25 1.97 -1.19
C GLN A 356 -11.64 1.02 -2.33
N ARG A 357 -10.84 0.99 -3.40
CA ARG A 357 -11.00 0.02 -4.49
C ARG A 357 -10.86 -1.42 -4.02
N ALA A 358 -9.87 -1.72 -3.16
CA ALA A 358 -9.68 -3.05 -2.60
C ALA A 358 -10.89 -3.48 -1.74
N GLU A 359 -11.44 -2.56 -0.93
CA GLU A 359 -12.67 -2.79 -0.16
C GLU A 359 -13.86 -3.15 -1.06
N GLN A 360 -14.05 -2.41 -2.14
CA GLN A 360 -15.11 -2.68 -3.12
C GLN A 360 -14.93 -4.05 -3.79
N PHE A 361 -13.71 -4.41 -4.16
CA PHE A 361 -13.43 -5.75 -4.69
C PHE A 361 -13.78 -6.86 -3.70
N ARG A 362 -13.53 -6.68 -2.40
CA ARG A 362 -13.97 -7.65 -1.37
C ARG A 362 -15.48 -7.77 -1.33
N VAL A 363 -16.21 -6.66 -1.37
CA VAL A 363 -17.68 -6.67 -1.39
C VAL A 363 -18.18 -7.42 -2.62
N LEU A 364 -17.64 -7.13 -3.81
CA LEU A 364 -18.00 -7.80 -5.05
C LEU A 364 -17.66 -9.29 -5.02
N GLY A 365 -16.48 -9.66 -4.55
CA GLY A 365 -16.05 -11.05 -4.41
C GLY A 365 -16.99 -11.84 -3.49
N ARG A 366 -17.36 -11.28 -2.33
CA ARG A 366 -18.32 -11.93 -1.42
C ARG A 366 -19.72 -12.04 -2.00
N CYS A 367 -20.17 -11.03 -2.77
CA CYS A 367 -21.42 -11.10 -3.52
C CYS A 367 -21.39 -12.23 -4.56
N ALA A 368 -20.28 -12.37 -5.30
CA ALA A 368 -20.09 -13.45 -6.27
C ALA A 368 -20.12 -14.84 -5.59
N LEU A 369 -19.43 -15.01 -4.46
CA LEU A 369 -19.46 -16.25 -3.69
C LEU A 369 -20.87 -16.60 -3.23
N ALA A 370 -21.63 -15.61 -2.74
CA ALA A 370 -23.02 -15.83 -2.32
C ALA A 370 -23.93 -16.24 -3.49
N LEU A 371 -23.71 -15.69 -4.69
CA LEU A 371 -24.44 -16.10 -5.89
C LEU A 371 -24.12 -17.52 -6.30
N GLU A 372 -22.85 -17.89 -6.21
CA GLU A 372 -22.41 -19.23 -6.56
C GLU A 372 -22.97 -20.29 -5.60
N ARG A 373 -23.01 -20.01 -4.29
CA ARG A 373 -23.70 -20.86 -3.31
C ARG A 373 -25.17 -21.06 -3.68
N GLU A 374 -25.89 -19.99 -4.00
CA GLU A 374 -27.30 -20.08 -4.38
C GLU A 374 -27.51 -20.83 -5.71
N ARG A 375 -26.57 -20.70 -6.66
CA ARG A 375 -26.56 -21.51 -7.89
C ARG A 375 -26.40 -22.99 -7.56
N LEU A 376 -25.50 -23.35 -6.67
CA LEU A 376 -25.30 -24.74 -6.23
C LEU A 376 -26.56 -25.30 -5.55
N GLU A 377 -27.21 -24.51 -4.68
CA GLU A 377 -28.43 -24.93 -4.00
C GLU A 377 -29.62 -25.11 -4.95
N ARG A 378 -29.80 -24.20 -5.92
CA ARG A 378 -31.00 -24.14 -6.78
C ARG A 378 -30.81 -24.71 -8.18
N GLY A 379 -29.58 -25.04 -8.56
CA GLY A 379 -29.18 -25.41 -9.92
C GLY A 379 -29.21 -24.26 -10.92
N ARG A 380 -29.52 -23.02 -10.48
CA ARG A 380 -29.59 -21.82 -11.33
C ARG A 380 -29.36 -20.55 -10.51
N TYR A 381 -28.79 -19.54 -11.15
CA TYR A 381 -28.71 -18.19 -10.57
C TYR A 381 -30.11 -17.59 -10.38
N PRO A 382 -30.32 -16.73 -9.37
CA PRO A 382 -31.59 -16.05 -9.14
C PRO A 382 -31.97 -15.12 -10.31
N GLU A 383 -33.27 -14.95 -10.55
CA GLU A 383 -33.78 -14.07 -11.60
C GLU A 383 -33.80 -12.59 -11.15
N GLU A 384 -34.00 -12.33 -9.85
CA GLU A 384 -34.10 -10.99 -9.25
C GLU A 384 -32.85 -10.63 -8.42
N LEU A 385 -31.75 -10.27 -9.10
CA LEU A 385 -30.48 -9.96 -8.43
C LEU A 385 -30.34 -8.50 -8.01
N GLU A 386 -30.97 -7.59 -8.75
CA GLU A 386 -30.84 -6.14 -8.55
C GLU A 386 -31.34 -5.71 -7.16
N ALA A 387 -32.52 -6.19 -6.74
CA ALA A 387 -33.11 -5.85 -5.44
C ALA A 387 -32.26 -6.33 -4.25
N ARG A 388 -31.49 -7.41 -4.43
CA ARG A 388 -30.66 -8.00 -3.37
C ARG A 388 -29.35 -7.24 -3.18
N PHE A 389 -28.73 -6.81 -4.27
CA PHE A 389 -27.43 -6.14 -4.25
C PHE A 389 -27.50 -4.62 -4.12
N ALA A 390 -28.67 -4.02 -4.37
CA ALA A 390 -28.91 -2.59 -4.13
C ALA A 390 -28.53 -2.16 -2.70
N ARG A 391 -28.76 -3.01 -1.68
CA ARG A 391 -28.38 -2.71 -0.29
C ARG A 391 -26.87 -2.68 -0.05
N ALA A 392 -26.11 -3.40 -0.87
CA ALA A 392 -24.66 -3.44 -0.80
C ALA A 392 -24.00 -2.40 -1.72
N GLY A 393 -24.79 -1.54 -2.38
CA GLY A 393 -24.28 -0.59 -3.38
C GLY A 393 -23.75 -1.25 -4.65
N VAL A 394 -24.07 -2.52 -4.89
CA VAL A 394 -23.59 -3.28 -6.04
C VAL A 394 -24.64 -3.26 -7.14
N ARG A 395 -24.25 -2.79 -8.32
CA ARG A 395 -25.04 -2.87 -9.56
C ARG A 395 -24.77 -4.21 -10.23
N TYR A 396 -25.78 -4.71 -10.93
CA TYR A 396 -25.75 -6.00 -11.61
C TYR A 396 -26.14 -5.80 -13.07
N GLU A 397 -25.33 -6.36 -13.97
CA GLU A 397 -25.63 -6.42 -15.39
C GLU A 397 -25.43 -7.84 -15.91
N ARG A 398 -26.39 -8.34 -16.69
CA ARG A 398 -26.25 -9.64 -17.35
C ARG A 398 -25.39 -9.46 -18.59
N SER A 399 -24.31 -10.24 -18.71
CA SER A 399 -23.37 -10.13 -19.83
C SER A 399 -23.13 -11.51 -20.46
N GLY A 400 -23.78 -11.78 -21.60
CA GLY A 400 -23.68 -13.05 -22.31
C GLY A 400 -24.09 -14.25 -21.46
N GLU A 401 -23.18 -15.21 -21.31
CA GLU A 401 -23.35 -16.38 -20.44
C GLU A 401 -23.17 -16.04 -18.96
N GLY A 402 -22.62 -14.88 -18.61
CA GLY A 402 -22.30 -14.52 -17.24
C GLY A 402 -23.09 -13.36 -16.67
N PHE A 403 -22.51 -12.78 -15.64
CA PHE A 403 -22.91 -11.49 -15.10
C PHE A 403 -21.69 -10.66 -14.72
N LEU A 404 -21.91 -9.35 -14.72
CA LEU A 404 -20.99 -8.30 -14.32
C LEU A 404 -21.55 -7.66 -13.05
N LEU A 405 -20.83 -7.79 -11.94
CA LEU A 405 -21.11 -7.03 -10.73
C LEU A 405 -20.26 -5.77 -10.78
N THR A 406 -20.85 -4.61 -10.52
CA THR A 406 -20.12 -3.34 -10.45
C THR A 406 -20.39 -2.60 -9.14
N ALA A 407 -19.37 -2.01 -8.55
CA ALA A 407 -19.51 -1.11 -7.41
C ALA A 407 -18.99 0.27 -7.82
N PRO A 408 -19.83 1.32 -7.84
CA PRO A 408 -19.37 2.67 -8.10
C PRO A 408 -18.60 3.19 -6.88
N HIS A 409 -17.48 3.88 -7.13
CA HIS A 409 -16.70 4.50 -6.05
C HIS A 409 -17.40 5.71 -5.41
N ALA A 410 -18.19 6.42 -6.20
CA ALA A 410 -19.04 7.54 -5.83
C ALA A 410 -20.25 7.56 -6.78
N GLU A 411 -21.36 8.21 -6.41
CA GLU A 411 -22.57 8.25 -7.24
C GLU A 411 -22.30 8.79 -8.66
N ASP A 412 -21.32 9.70 -8.79
CA ASP A 412 -20.89 10.33 -10.05
C ASP A 412 -19.49 9.89 -10.52
N ALA A 413 -19.01 8.73 -10.06
CA ALA A 413 -17.67 8.25 -10.41
C ALA A 413 -17.52 8.06 -11.94
N ALA A 414 -16.38 8.50 -12.48
CA ALA A 414 -16.07 8.27 -13.88
C ALA A 414 -15.99 6.75 -14.17
N PRO A 415 -16.25 6.29 -15.41
CA PRO A 415 -16.24 4.86 -15.75
C PRO A 415 -14.97 4.11 -15.30
N ARG A 416 -13.81 4.78 -15.33
CA ARG A 416 -12.50 4.27 -14.87
C ARG A 416 -12.43 3.90 -13.39
N ASP A 417 -13.35 4.43 -12.59
CA ASP A 417 -13.44 4.27 -11.14
C ASP A 417 -14.47 3.19 -10.75
N VAL A 418 -15.06 2.51 -11.74
CA VAL A 418 -15.96 1.37 -11.52
C VAL A 418 -15.14 0.09 -11.35
N VAL A 419 -15.30 -0.55 -10.21
CA VAL A 419 -14.76 -1.89 -9.96
C VAL A 419 -15.74 -2.90 -10.54
N SER A 420 -15.23 -3.90 -11.27
CA SER A 420 -16.08 -4.93 -11.87
C SER A 420 -15.62 -6.34 -11.53
N PHE A 421 -16.57 -7.26 -11.41
CA PHE A 421 -16.35 -8.68 -11.15
C PHE A 421 -17.20 -9.52 -12.10
N ARG A 422 -16.56 -10.37 -12.90
CA ARG A 422 -17.23 -11.23 -13.88
C ARG A 422 -17.32 -12.67 -13.40
N VAL A 423 -18.49 -13.27 -13.60
CA VAL A 423 -18.72 -14.71 -13.37
C VAL A 423 -19.33 -15.30 -14.63
N LYS A 424 -18.69 -16.32 -15.19
CA LYS A 424 -19.20 -17.10 -16.34
C LYS A 424 -20.16 -18.19 -15.82
N ARG A 425 -21.25 -18.49 -16.55
CA ARG A 425 -22.18 -19.59 -16.20
C ARG A 425 -21.59 -20.97 -16.46
#